data_AF-A0A165VKR7-F1
#
_entry.id   AF-A0A165VKR7-F1
#
_cell.length_a   1.000
_cell.length_b   1.000
_cell.length_c   1.000
_cell.angle_alpha   90.00
_cell.angle_beta   90.00
_cell.angle_gamma   90.00
#
_symmetry.space_group_name_H-M   'P 1'
#
loop_
_entity.id
_entity.type
_entity.pdbx_description
1 polymer ?
#
loop_
_entity_poly.entity_id
_entity_poly.type
_entity_poly.pdbx_seq_one_letter_code
_entity_poly.pdbx_strand_id
1 'polypeptide(L)'
;KLDVRIRKREKLPEGSEYLLPKYDAAFTSTLMSDDEDELDVHGGKTGRFISRCPAWRSETMRNLLDTVDQVADPKPATKYTPRVSGPVKEEPPPIATTLKNRARRWMVSPEWLQRDGNKEFDIPSRIAESGRAWGDAEDPETLEEKKRKLKEEKDEIKQKKACVGGSDAMDKSKSKGPGKGKGKALQQVETTADEDSDAMIDPRLRRGTATSDTDAEAW
;
A
#
# COMPACT_ATOMS: atom_id res chain seq x y z
N LYS A 1 19.33 8.96 -0.01
CA LYS A 1 18.44 10.03 -0.49
C LYS A 1 17.75 10.74 0.66
N LEU A 2 17.04 10.00 1.52
CA LEU A 2 16.36 10.56 2.70
C LEU A 2 17.30 11.38 3.60
N ASP A 3 18.40 10.79 4.08
CA ASP A 3 19.31 11.49 5.00
C ASP A 3 19.92 12.76 4.39
N VAL A 4 20.21 12.74 3.09
CA VAL A 4 20.69 13.93 2.35
C VAL A 4 19.62 15.02 2.40
N ARG A 5 18.37 14.68 2.11
CA ARG A 5 17.24 15.62 2.16
C ARG A 5 16.97 16.14 3.57
N ILE A 6 17.10 15.31 4.61
CA ILE A 6 16.99 15.76 6.00
C ILE A 6 18.08 16.79 6.33
N ARG A 7 19.35 16.49 6.01
CA ARG A 7 20.46 17.44 6.21
C ARG A 7 20.28 18.75 5.43
N LYS A 8 19.78 18.67 4.20
CA LYS A 8 19.49 19.83 3.36
C LYS A 8 18.33 20.65 3.91
N ARG A 9 17.29 19.99 4.42
CA ARG A 9 16.14 20.63 5.07
C ARG A 9 16.57 21.43 6.28
N GLU A 10 17.45 20.90 7.13
CA GLU A 10 18.03 21.61 8.29
C GLU A 10 18.84 22.86 7.90
N LYS A 11 19.18 23.02 6.61
CA LYS A 11 19.89 24.19 6.07
C LYS A 11 18.98 25.18 5.34
N LEU A 12 17.68 24.96 5.34
CA LEU A 12 16.73 25.95 4.85
C LEU A 12 16.78 27.22 5.72
N PRO A 13 16.45 28.40 5.15
CA PRO A 13 16.39 29.65 5.90
C PRO A 13 15.50 29.54 7.14
N GLU A 14 15.93 30.15 8.24
CA GLU A 14 15.12 30.25 9.46
C GLU A 14 13.79 30.95 9.14
N GLY A 15 12.67 30.27 9.40
CA GLY A 15 11.33 30.73 9.04
C GLY A 15 10.74 30.10 7.77
N SER A 16 11.47 29.21 7.08
CA SER A 16 10.90 28.43 5.98
C SER A 16 9.73 27.57 6.49
N GLU A 17 8.60 27.62 5.77
CA GLU A 17 7.43 26.80 6.10
C GLU A 17 7.76 25.30 6.11
N TYR A 18 8.72 24.87 5.30
CA TYR A 18 9.11 23.47 5.16
C TYR A 18 9.90 22.94 6.36
N LEU A 19 10.32 23.80 7.28
CA LEU A 19 10.87 23.40 8.59
C LEU A 19 9.78 23.01 9.59
N LEU A 20 8.51 23.33 9.31
CA LEU A 20 7.42 23.04 10.23
C LEU A 20 7.18 21.51 10.38
N PRO A 21 6.87 21.02 11.59
CA PRO A 21 6.66 19.59 11.85
C PRO A 21 5.56 18.94 10.98
N LYS A 22 4.59 19.74 10.50
CA LYS A 22 3.52 19.25 9.62
C LYS A 22 4.01 18.62 8.30
N TYR A 23 5.24 18.93 7.89
CA TYR A 23 5.87 18.37 6.70
C TYR A 23 6.78 17.17 7.00
N ASP A 24 7.01 16.81 8.27
CA ASP A 24 7.93 15.73 8.66
C ASP A 24 7.55 14.39 8.04
N ALA A 25 6.25 14.14 7.91
CA ALA A 25 5.74 12.91 7.32
C ALA A 25 6.20 12.70 5.86
N ALA A 26 6.62 13.74 5.13
CA ALA A 26 7.12 13.60 3.76
C ALA A 26 8.53 13.01 3.71
N PHE A 27 9.27 13.07 4.82
CA PHE A 27 10.63 12.57 4.95
C PHE A 27 10.64 11.15 5.50
N THR A 28 9.96 10.25 4.80
CA THR A 28 9.97 8.81 5.08
C THR A 28 10.54 8.03 3.90
N SER A 29 11.30 6.96 4.17
CA SER A 29 12.01 6.20 3.15
C SER A 29 11.09 5.63 2.07
N THR A 30 9.92 5.13 2.46
CA THR A 30 8.91 4.56 1.54
C THR A 30 8.32 5.57 0.56
N LEU A 31 8.38 6.87 0.90
CA LEU A 31 7.85 7.95 0.08
C LEU A 31 8.91 8.61 -0.80
N MET A 32 10.19 8.26 -0.61
CA MET A 32 11.26 8.66 -1.52
C MET A 32 11.10 7.90 -2.83
N SER A 33 11.19 8.58 -3.97
CA SER A 33 11.14 7.88 -5.26
C SER A 33 12.40 7.07 -5.46
N ASP A 34 12.23 5.90 -6.05
CA ASP A 34 13.33 5.06 -6.52
C ASP A 34 14.08 5.77 -7.66
N ASP A 35 15.40 5.62 -7.63
CA ASP A 35 16.31 6.09 -8.67
C ASP A 35 16.57 4.90 -9.62
N GLU A 36 16.38 5.11 -10.92
CA GLU A 36 16.65 4.11 -11.95
C GLU A 36 18.02 4.39 -12.61
N ASP A 37 18.74 3.35 -13.04
CA ASP A 37 19.98 3.55 -13.80
C ASP A 37 19.67 4.22 -15.15
N GLU A 38 20.40 5.28 -15.50
CA GLU A 38 20.33 5.86 -16.84
C GLU A 38 21.12 4.98 -17.82
N LEU A 39 20.41 4.42 -18.80
CA LEU A 39 20.99 3.61 -19.87
C LEU A 39 21.26 4.44 -21.12
N ASP A 40 22.38 4.18 -21.79
CA ASP A 40 22.70 4.71 -23.11
C ASP A 40 21.89 4.02 -24.20
N VAL A 41 22.05 4.47 -25.46
CA VAL A 41 21.34 3.94 -26.64
C VAL A 41 21.66 2.45 -26.89
N HIS A 42 22.74 1.94 -26.30
CA HIS A 42 23.20 0.55 -26.43
C HIS A 42 22.88 -0.29 -25.17
N GLY A 43 22.16 0.26 -24.19
CA GLY A 43 21.81 -0.41 -22.93
C GLY A 43 22.92 -0.43 -21.87
N GLY A 44 24.02 0.29 -22.08
CA GLY A 44 25.09 0.49 -21.11
C GLY A 44 24.74 1.53 -20.05
N LYS A 45 25.22 1.37 -18.82
CA LYS A 45 24.99 2.36 -17.75
C LYS A 45 25.87 3.59 -17.97
N THR A 46 25.25 4.77 -18.03
CA THR A 46 25.96 6.06 -18.19
C THR A 46 26.66 6.53 -16.92
N GLY A 47 26.45 5.85 -15.79
CA GLY A 47 26.94 6.28 -14.48
C GLY A 47 26.13 7.43 -13.88
N ARG A 48 24.89 7.64 -14.34
CA ARG A 48 23.93 8.59 -13.78
C ARG A 48 22.67 7.85 -13.34
N PHE A 49 21.94 8.48 -12.42
CA PHE A 49 20.66 7.97 -11.95
C PHE A 49 19.52 8.87 -12.41
N ILE A 50 18.40 8.28 -12.84
CA ILE A 50 17.16 8.96 -13.18
C ILE A 50 16.24 8.92 -11.97
N SER A 51 15.95 10.07 -11.37
CA SER A 51 14.92 10.18 -10.33
C SER A 51 13.60 10.53 -11.01
N ARG A 52 12.64 9.60 -11.00
CA ARG A 52 11.29 9.85 -11.54
C ARG A 52 10.34 10.32 -10.44
N CYS A 53 9.55 11.36 -10.73
CA CYS A 53 8.50 11.79 -9.82
C CYS A 53 7.25 10.92 -10.04
N PRO A 54 6.66 10.30 -9.00
CA PRO A 54 5.38 9.62 -9.13
C PRO A 54 4.26 10.62 -9.45
N ALA A 55 3.32 10.18 -10.30
CA ALA A 55 2.18 10.99 -10.74
C ALA A 55 1.22 11.38 -9.62
N TRP A 56 1.12 10.55 -8.58
CA TRP A 56 0.20 10.78 -7.46
C TRP A 56 0.62 11.93 -6.54
N ARG A 57 1.88 12.41 -6.59
CA ARG A 57 2.35 13.44 -5.66
C ARG A 57 1.63 14.77 -5.90
N SER A 58 1.18 15.39 -4.82
CA SER A 58 0.62 16.73 -4.83
C SER A 58 1.68 17.75 -5.26
N GLU A 59 1.23 18.91 -5.75
CA GLU A 59 2.13 20.04 -6.03
C GLU A 59 2.88 20.49 -4.78
N THR A 60 2.20 20.56 -3.63
CA THR A 60 2.81 20.93 -2.34
C THR A 60 3.96 19.99 -1.97
N MET A 61 3.80 18.68 -2.15
CA MET A 61 4.86 17.71 -1.87
C MET A 61 6.03 17.85 -2.86
N ARG A 62 5.74 18.10 -4.14
CA ARG A 62 6.78 18.33 -5.16
C ARG A 62 7.60 19.57 -4.83
N ASN A 63 6.93 20.69 -4.57
CA ASN A 63 7.58 21.97 -4.22
C ASN A 63 8.44 21.86 -2.96
N LEU A 64 7.97 21.15 -1.92
CA LEU A 64 8.76 20.84 -0.72
C LEU A 64 10.07 20.11 -1.07
N LEU A 65 9.97 19.03 -1.84
CA LEU A 65 11.14 18.21 -2.18
C LEU A 65 12.10 18.95 -3.12
N ASP A 66 11.58 19.68 -4.09
CA ASP A 66 12.39 20.46 -5.04
C ASP A 66 13.13 21.59 -4.33
N THR A 67 12.46 22.29 -3.40
CA THR A 67 13.09 23.33 -2.58
C THR A 67 14.23 22.76 -1.74
N VAL A 68 14.02 21.60 -1.12
CA VAL A 68 15.07 20.92 -0.35
C VAL A 68 16.20 20.45 -1.26
N ASP A 69 15.90 19.91 -2.44
CA ASP A 69 16.91 19.39 -3.35
C ASP A 69 17.80 20.50 -3.94
N GLN A 70 17.30 21.73 -4.07
CA GLN A 70 18.08 22.92 -4.49
C GLN A 70 19.13 23.36 -3.46
N VAL A 71 18.95 23.05 -2.18
CA VAL A 71 19.92 23.38 -1.14
C VAL A 71 21.20 22.56 -1.33
N ALA A 72 22.37 23.19 -1.21
CA ALA A 72 23.64 22.48 -1.24
C ALA A 72 23.76 21.53 -0.03
N ASP A 73 24.21 20.28 -0.25
CA ASP A 73 24.41 19.34 0.87
C ASP A 73 25.57 19.85 1.74
N PRO A 74 25.36 20.07 3.06
CA PRO A 74 26.44 20.49 3.97
C PRO A 74 27.52 19.41 4.16
N LYS A 75 27.24 18.15 3.82
CA LYS A 75 28.19 17.03 3.91
C LYS A 75 28.22 16.29 2.57
N PRO A 76 28.78 16.89 1.50
CA PRO A 76 28.81 16.26 0.20
C PRO A 76 29.69 15.01 0.24
N ALA A 77 29.24 13.93 -0.40
CA ALA A 77 30.04 12.72 -0.54
C ALA A 77 31.21 12.97 -1.52
N THR A 78 32.39 12.40 -1.23
CA THR A 78 33.58 12.50 -2.09
C THR A 78 33.35 11.92 -3.49
N LYS A 79 32.48 10.91 -3.59
CA LYS A 79 32.00 10.34 -4.86
C LYS A 79 30.49 10.57 -4.91
N TYR A 80 30.05 11.49 -5.77
CA TYR A 80 28.64 11.77 -5.99
C TYR A 80 28.24 11.31 -7.40
N THR A 81 27.32 10.35 -7.46
CA THR A 81 26.68 9.98 -8.72
C THR A 81 25.58 11.00 -9.01
N PRO A 82 25.64 11.73 -10.13
CA PRO A 82 24.64 12.74 -10.45
C PRO A 82 23.28 12.09 -10.71
N ARG A 83 22.24 12.79 -10.27
CA ARG A 83 20.84 12.42 -10.47
C ARG A 83 20.22 13.40 -11.44
N VAL A 84 19.57 12.90 -12.47
CA VAL A 84 18.81 13.70 -13.44
C VAL A 84 17.32 13.50 -13.19
N SER A 85 16.53 14.57 -13.36
CA SER A 85 15.08 14.48 -13.25
C SER A 85 14.53 13.74 -14.47
N GLY A 86 13.84 12.62 -14.23
CA GLY A 86 13.20 11.83 -15.26
C GLY A 86 11.75 12.23 -15.53
N PRO A 87 11.09 11.58 -16.50
CA PRO A 87 9.66 11.74 -16.74
C PRO A 87 8.86 11.28 -15.51
N VAL A 88 7.63 11.79 -15.41
CA VAL A 88 6.67 11.36 -14.38
C VAL A 88 6.38 9.86 -14.54
N LYS A 89 6.34 9.14 -13.41
CA LYS A 89 6.06 7.71 -13.36
C LYS A 89 4.62 7.49 -12.89
N GLU A 90 3.82 6.82 -13.71
CA GLU A 90 2.46 6.40 -13.36
C GLU A 90 2.52 5.14 -12.48
N GLU A 91 2.77 5.35 -11.20
CA GLU A 91 2.73 4.31 -10.16
C GLU A 91 1.72 4.73 -9.09
N PRO A 92 1.08 3.78 -8.40
CA PRO A 92 0.20 4.10 -7.27
C PRO A 92 1.01 4.43 -6.00
N PRO A 93 0.39 5.10 -5.00
CA PRO A 93 1.00 5.30 -3.69
C PRO A 93 1.38 3.97 -3.04
N PRO A 94 2.52 3.89 -2.33
CA PRO A 94 2.99 2.65 -1.72
C PRO A 94 2.03 2.18 -0.61
N ILE A 95 1.88 0.86 -0.49
CA ILE A 95 1.13 0.26 0.61
C ILE A 95 2.06 0.21 1.83
N ALA A 96 1.59 0.69 2.97
CA ALA A 96 2.34 0.65 4.22
C ALA A 96 1.46 0.17 5.39
N THR A 97 1.98 -0.80 6.13
CA THR A 97 1.35 -1.32 7.35
C THR A 97 1.38 -0.28 8.48
N THR A 98 2.48 0.48 8.58
CA THR A 98 2.71 1.48 9.63
C THR A 98 2.36 2.88 9.15
N LEU A 99 1.68 3.67 9.99
CA LEU A 99 1.25 5.03 9.67
C LEU A 99 2.39 5.96 9.24
N LYS A 100 3.54 5.88 9.90
CA LYS A 100 4.73 6.69 9.61
C LYS A 100 5.18 6.56 8.14
N ASN A 101 4.95 5.39 7.55
CA ASN A 101 5.37 5.04 6.20
C ASN A 101 4.27 5.25 5.16
N ARG A 102 3.05 5.61 5.59
CA ARG A 102 1.89 5.82 4.74
C ARG A 102 1.87 7.25 4.21
N ALA A 103 1.46 7.41 2.95
CA ALA A 103 1.27 8.74 2.38
C ALA A 103 0.13 9.46 3.13
N ARG A 104 0.29 10.76 3.37
CA ARG A 104 -0.77 11.62 3.94
C ARG A 104 -1.63 12.20 2.83
N ARG A 105 -2.89 12.55 3.13
CA ARG A 105 -3.82 13.11 2.13
C ARG A 105 -3.25 14.35 1.43
N TRP A 106 -2.58 15.25 2.15
CA TRP A 106 -1.96 16.45 1.57
C TRP A 106 -0.81 16.13 0.59
N MET A 107 -0.18 14.96 0.70
CA MET A 107 0.90 14.52 -0.18
C MET A 107 0.39 13.99 -1.52
N VAL A 108 -0.90 13.66 -1.60
CA VAL A 108 -1.51 13.06 -2.79
C VAL A 108 -2.29 14.14 -3.54
N SER A 109 -2.14 14.19 -4.86
CA SER A 109 -2.89 15.12 -5.70
C SER A 109 -4.39 14.76 -5.67
N PRO A 110 -5.28 15.69 -5.31
CA PRO A 110 -6.72 15.44 -5.33
C PRO A 110 -7.22 15.19 -6.75
N GLU A 111 -6.64 15.85 -7.75
CA GLU A 111 -6.97 15.65 -9.16
C GLU A 111 -6.60 14.25 -9.63
N TRP A 112 -5.45 13.73 -9.18
CA TRP A 112 -5.02 12.37 -9.53
C TRP A 112 -5.95 11.32 -8.94
N LEU A 113 -6.42 11.51 -7.70
CA LEU A 113 -7.37 10.61 -7.03
C LEU A 113 -8.78 10.65 -7.63
N GLN A 114 -9.19 11.79 -8.19
CA GLN A 114 -10.51 11.93 -8.81
C GLN A 114 -10.62 11.23 -10.18
N ARG A 115 -9.49 10.91 -10.83
CA ARG A 115 -9.47 10.18 -12.11
C ARG A 115 -10.11 8.80 -11.97
N ASP A 116 -10.88 8.42 -12.97
CA ASP A 116 -11.46 7.08 -13.04
C ASP A 116 -10.33 6.04 -13.19
N GLY A 117 -10.33 5.04 -12.31
CA GLY A 117 -9.23 4.08 -12.13
C GLY A 117 -8.37 4.34 -10.88
N ASN A 118 -8.19 5.59 -10.44
CA ASN A 118 -7.32 5.89 -9.29
C ASN A 118 -8.06 5.93 -7.94
N LYS A 119 -9.39 5.97 -7.97
CA LYS A 119 -10.26 5.95 -6.77
C LYS A 119 -10.02 4.70 -5.91
N GLU A 120 -9.57 3.60 -6.48
CA GLU A 120 -9.24 2.37 -5.75
C GLU A 120 -8.04 2.54 -4.80
N PHE A 121 -7.20 3.55 -5.03
CA PHE A 121 -6.04 3.83 -4.18
C PHE A 121 -6.39 4.71 -2.98
N ASP A 122 -7.61 5.26 -2.93
CA ASP A 122 -8.14 6.01 -1.79
C ASP A 122 -8.59 5.07 -0.66
N ILE A 123 -7.65 4.28 -0.16
CA ILE A 123 -7.86 3.30 0.91
C ILE A 123 -7.02 3.66 2.13
N PRO A 124 -7.54 3.49 3.36
CA PRO A 124 -6.82 3.81 4.59
C PRO A 124 -5.47 3.10 4.77
N SER A 125 -5.22 2.01 4.05
CA SER A 125 -3.94 1.26 4.07
C SER A 125 -2.85 1.89 3.18
N ARG A 126 -3.22 2.71 2.19
CA ARG A 126 -2.30 3.44 1.30
C ARG A 126 -2.20 4.92 1.64
N ILE A 127 -3.33 5.54 1.99
CA ILE A 127 -3.41 6.97 2.28
C ILE A 127 -4.01 7.15 3.67
N ALA A 128 -3.29 7.85 4.54
CA ALA A 128 -3.80 8.31 5.83
C ALA A 128 -4.27 9.76 5.74
N GLU A 129 -5.15 10.13 6.64
CA GLU A 129 -5.49 11.54 6.90
C GLU A 129 -4.23 12.33 7.32
N SER A 130 -4.25 13.63 7.06
CA SER A 130 -3.10 14.53 7.25
C SER A 130 -2.95 14.98 8.70
N GLY A 131 -4.05 15.00 9.45
CA GLY A 131 -4.11 15.39 10.85
C GLY A 131 -4.42 16.87 11.05
N ARG A 132 -4.50 17.28 12.32
CA ARG A 132 -4.94 18.61 12.74
C ARG A 132 -4.08 19.74 12.21
N ALA A 133 -2.78 19.49 12.04
CA ALA A 133 -1.84 20.46 11.48
C ALA A 133 -2.16 20.87 10.02
N TRP A 134 -3.03 20.12 9.35
CA TRP A 134 -3.53 20.38 8.00
C TRP A 134 -5.01 20.73 7.93
N GLY A 135 -5.66 20.93 9.09
CA GLY A 135 -7.09 21.27 9.19
C GLY A 135 -8.03 20.07 9.34
N ASP A 136 -7.53 18.84 9.49
CA ASP A 136 -8.37 17.68 9.76
C ASP A 136 -8.86 17.66 11.23
N ALA A 137 -10.00 17.03 11.50
CA ALA A 137 -10.61 17.02 12.83
C ALA A 137 -9.81 16.22 13.87
N GLU A 138 -9.12 15.17 13.45
CA GLU A 138 -8.37 14.26 14.31
C GLU A 138 -7.01 13.89 13.69
N ASP A 139 -6.03 13.66 14.56
CA ASP A 139 -4.73 13.22 14.09
C ASP A 139 -4.78 11.74 13.70
N PRO A 140 -4.11 11.35 12.62
CA PRO A 140 -4.17 9.99 12.11
C PRO A 140 -3.61 8.95 13.10
N GLU A 141 -2.75 9.37 14.05
CA GLU A 141 -2.29 8.53 15.17
C GLU A 141 -3.44 8.19 16.12
N THR A 142 -4.31 9.15 16.43
CA THR A 142 -5.48 8.92 17.29
C THR A 142 -6.52 8.00 16.63
N LEU A 143 -6.65 8.05 15.30
CA LEU A 143 -7.51 7.15 14.54
C LEU A 143 -6.99 5.70 14.55
N GLU A 144 -5.68 5.50 14.43
CA GLU A 144 -5.10 4.15 14.53
C GLU A 144 -5.20 3.59 15.95
N GLU A 145 -5.02 4.40 16.98
CA GLU A 145 -5.23 3.97 18.36
C GLU A 145 -6.67 3.57 18.65
N LYS A 146 -7.65 4.33 18.15
CA LYS A 146 -9.07 3.96 18.25
C LYS A 146 -9.36 2.64 17.53
N LYS A 147 -8.81 2.43 16.34
CA LYS A 147 -8.95 1.16 15.60
C LYS A 147 -8.29 0.00 16.33
N ARG A 148 -7.13 0.21 16.95
CA ARG A 148 -6.44 -0.82 17.75
C ARG A 148 -7.29 -1.22 18.95
N LYS A 149 -7.81 -0.25 19.71
CA LYS A 149 -8.69 -0.50 20.86
C LYS A 149 -9.96 -1.26 20.48
N LEU A 150 -10.60 -0.89 19.37
CA LEU A 150 -11.78 -1.60 18.86
C LEU A 150 -11.46 -3.05 18.43
N LYS A 151 -10.27 -3.29 17.88
CA LYS A 151 -9.83 -4.64 17.52
C LYS A 151 -9.59 -5.47 18.78
N GLU A 152 -8.90 -4.92 19.77
CA GLU A 152 -8.65 -5.58 21.06
C GLU A 152 -9.97 -5.93 21.76
N GLU A 153 -10.93 -5.01 21.80
CA GLU A 153 -12.27 -5.25 22.37
C GLU A 153 -13.03 -6.36 21.61
N LYS A 154 -12.96 -6.36 20.28
CA LYS A 154 -13.59 -7.40 19.45
C LYS A 154 -12.94 -8.78 19.66
N ASP A 155 -11.63 -8.83 19.80
CA ASP A 155 -10.89 -10.07 20.06
C ASP A 155 -11.15 -10.58 21.48
N GLU A 156 -11.32 -9.69 22.46
CA GLU A 156 -11.73 -10.05 23.83
C GLU A 156 -13.17 -10.61 23.87
N ILE A 157 -14.10 -10.01 23.11
CA ILE A 157 -15.47 -10.53 22.98
C ILE A 157 -15.47 -11.92 22.32
N LYS A 158 -14.64 -12.13 21.29
CA LYS A 158 -14.52 -13.44 20.63
C LYS A 158 -13.93 -14.50 21.57
N GLN A 159 -12.89 -14.15 22.33
CA GLN A 159 -12.30 -15.08 23.31
C GLN A 159 -13.30 -15.43 24.42
N LYS A 160 -14.03 -14.45 24.95
CA LYS A 160 -15.09 -14.71 25.95
C LYS A 160 -16.20 -15.60 25.40
N LYS A 161 -16.60 -15.44 24.14
CA LYS A 161 -17.60 -16.32 23.49
C LYS A 161 -17.08 -17.74 23.25
N ALA A 162 -15.80 -17.91 22.94
CA ALA A 162 -15.20 -19.23 22.72
C ALA A 162 -15.10 -20.07 24.02
N CYS A 163 -14.89 -19.44 25.18
CA CYS A 163 -14.81 -20.16 26.46
C CYS A 163 -16.17 -20.60 27.03
N VAL A 164 -17.29 -20.06 26.55
CA VAL A 164 -18.64 -20.37 27.09
C VAL A 164 -19.40 -21.41 26.25
N GLY A 165 -18.98 -21.68 25.00
CA GLY A 165 -19.67 -22.59 24.08
C GLY A 165 -19.22 -24.05 24.09
N GLY A 166 -18.32 -24.45 25.00
CA GLY A 166 -17.60 -25.73 24.95
C GLY A 166 -17.92 -26.72 26.07
N SER A 167 -19.19 -26.86 26.50
CA SER A 167 -19.57 -27.92 27.44
C SER A 167 -21.07 -28.21 27.39
N ASP A 168 -21.54 -28.93 26.38
CA ASP A 168 -22.67 -29.87 26.52
C ASP A 168 -22.95 -30.58 25.19
N ALA A 169 -22.53 -31.84 25.07
CA ALA A 169 -23.17 -32.86 24.23
C ALA A 169 -22.44 -34.21 24.41
N MET A 170 -22.77 -34.91 25.49
CA MET A 170 -22.50 -36.34 25.63
C MET A 170 -23.84 -37.08 25.56
N ASP A 171 -23.81 -38.28 24.95
CA ASP A 171 -24.79 -39.36 25.04
C ASP A 171 -25.99 -39.37 24.05
N LYS A 172 -25.94 -40.22 23.00
CA LYS A 172 -26.71 -41.50 22.89
C LYS A 172 -26.80 -42.10 21.48
N SER A 173 -26.16 -43.27 21.36
CA SER A 173 -26.65 -44.55 20.82
C SER A 173 -27.58 -44.63 19.57
N LYS A 174 -27.04 -45.30 18.53
CA LYS A 174 -27.61 -46.41 17.70
C LYS A 174 -29.15 -46.63 17.67
N SER A 175 -29.73 -46.62 16.47
CA SER A 175 -30.45 -47.81 15.91
C SER A 175 -30.80 -47.67 14.42
N LYS A 176 -30.66 -48.78 13.68
CA LYS A 176 -31.02 -49.02 12.28
C LYS A 176 -32.53 -49.24 12.09
N GLY A 177 -33.07 -48.93 10.89
CA GLY A 177 -34.16 -49.70 10.26
C GLY A 177 -35.26 -48.89 9.57
N PRO A 178 -35.83 -49.36 8.43
CA PRO A 178 -36.35 -48.51 7.35
C PRO A 178 -37.88 -48.38 7.32
N GLY A 179 -38.40 -47.23 6.87
CA GLY A 179 -39.84 -46.96 6.81
C GLY A 179 -40.20 -45.97 5.69
N LYS A 180 -40.92 -46.50 4.69
CA LYS A 180 -41.40 -45.90 3.45
C LYS A 180 -42.59 -44.96 3.72
N GLY A 181 -42.56 -43.71 3.26
CA GLY A 181 -43.71 -42.79 3.37
C GLY A 181 -43.58 -41.53 2.51
N LYS A 182 -44.42 -41.44 1.46
CA LYS A 182 -44.61 -40.28 0.57
C LYS A 182 -45.28 -39.13 1.34
N GLY A 183 -44.90 -37.87 1.08
CA GLY A 183 -45.74 -36.71 1.42
C GLY A 183 -45.07 -35.34 1.42
N LYS A 184 -45.10 -34.68 0.25
CA LYS A 184 -45.14 -33.23 -0.03
C LYS A 184 -44.66 -32.20 1.03
N ALA A 185 -43.59 -31.49 0.64
CA ALA A 185 -43.41 -30.03 0.52
C ALA A 185 -44.00 -29.09 1.59
N LEU A 186 -43.12 -28.41 2.34
CA LEU A 186 -42.92 -26.95 2.22
C LEU A 186 -41.67 -26.49 3.01
N GLN A 187 -40.79 -25.78 2.31
CA GLN A 187 -39.98 -24.64 2.77
C GLN A 187 -39.18 -24.76 4.09
N GLN A 188 -37.93 -25.22 3.96
CA GLN A 188 -36.87 -24.92 4.93
C GLN A 188 -36.04 -23.72 4.45
N VAL A 189 -35.97 -22.75 5.35
CA VAL A 189 -34.93 -21.72 5.47
C VAL A 189 -33.92 -22.31 6.45
N GLU A 190 -32.71 -22.63 6.00
CA GLU A 190 -31.50 -22.89 6.82
C GLU A 190 -30.29 -22.56 5.93
N THR A 191 -29.35 -21.68 6.30
CA THR A 191 -28.27 -21.84 7.29
C THR A 191 -27.43 -23.10 7.11
N THR A 192 -26.22 -22.93 6.55
CA THR A 192 -24.97 -23.67 6.83
C THR A 192 -23.83 -22.72 6.40
N ALA A 193 -22.81 -22.35 7.17
CA ALA A 193 -21.82 -23.11 7.95
C ALA A 193 -21.00 -24.11 7.10
N ASP A 194 -19.74 -23.72 6.91
CA ASP A 194 -18.53 -24.53 6.69
C ASP A 194 -18.41 -25.43 5.45
N GLU A 195 -17.45 -25.09 4.58
CA GLU A 195 -16.56 -26.06 3.94
C GLU A 195 -15.13 -25.49 3.85
N ASP A 196 -14.26 -25.99 4.73
CA ASP A 196 -12.84 -26.16 4.46
C ASP A 196 -12.67 -26.91 3.13
N SER A 197 -12.05 -26.27 2.15
CA SER A 197 -11.47 -26.98 1.00
C SER A 197 -10.01 -26.56 0.85
N ASP A 198 -9.19 -27.36 1.52
CA ASP A 198 -7.84 -27.69 1.13
C ASP A 198 -7.83 -28.06 -0.36
N ALA A 199 -7.27 -27.18 -1.19
CA ALA A 199 -7.01 -27.43 -2.60
C ALA A 199 -5.59 -26.98 -2.93
N MET A 200 -4.67 -27.94 -2.83
CA MET A 200 -3.36 -27.90 -3.47
C MET A 200 -3.49 -27.46 -4.93
N ILE A 201 -2.96 -26.28 -5.26
CA ILE A 201 -2.71 -25.91 -6.65
C ILE A 201 -1.40 -26.56 -7.08
N ASP A 202 -1.53 -27.65 -7.83
CA ASP A 202 -0.48 -28.37 -8.54
C ASP A 202 0.23 -27.42 -9.56
N PRO A 203 1.56 -27.23 -9.50
CA PRO A 203 2.29 -26.29 -10.35
C PRO A 203 2.54 -26.77 -11.80
N ARG A 204 1.82 -27.77 -12.33
CA ARG A 204 2.14 -28.37 -13.64
C ARG A 204 1.27 -27.99 -14.84
N LEU A 205 0.33 -27.06 -14.72
CA LEU A 205 -0.49 -26.59 -15.85
C LEU A 205 -0.11 -25.19 -16.33
N ARG A 206 1.08 -25.07 -16.93
CA ARG A 206 1.39 -23.98 -17.87
C ARG A 206 2.41 -24.43 -18.91
N ARG A 207 2.00 -25.35 -19.80
CA ARG A 207 2.65 -25.51 -21.11
C ARG A 207 1.76 -24.86 -22.15
N GLY A 208 2.27 -23.75 -22.68
CA GLY A 208 1.66 -22.99 -23.75
C GLY A 208 1.56 -23.81 -25.03
N THR A 209 0.43 -23.63 -25.70
CA THR A 209 0.22 -23.93 -27.11
C THR A 209 1.08 -22.97 -27.93
N ALA A 210 2.03 -23.52 -28.66
CA ALA A 210 2.81 -22.82 -29.66
C ALA A 210 1.98 -22.68 -30.94
N THR A 211 1.76 -21.46 -31.40
CA THR A 211 1.37 -21.13 -32.77
C THR A 211 2.03 -19.80 -33.16
N SER A 212 3.08 -19.88 -33.95
CA SER A 212 3.48 -18.81 -34.88
C SER A 212 4.32 -19.46 -35.97
N ASP A 213 3.66 -19.71 -37.09
CA ASP A 213 4.25 -20.06 -38.37
C ASP A 213 4.18 -18.81 -39.27
N THR A 214 5.04 -18.74 -40.28
CA THR A 214 5.20 -17.73 -41.36
C THR A 214 5.76 -16.35 -40.95
N ASP A 215 6.74 -15.74 -41.63
CA ASP A 215 7.44 -16.07 -42.87
C ASP A 215 8.80 -15.34 -42.89
N ALA A 216 9.84 -16.01 -43.40
CA ALA A 216 11.16 -15.46 -43.64
C ALA A 216 11.40 -15.41 -45.16
N GLU A 217 11.45 -14.19 -45.71
CA GLU A 217 11.99 -13.94 -47.04
C GLU A 217 13.53 -13.91 -46.99
N ALA A 218 14.17 -14.74 -47.81
CA ALA A 218 15.54 -14.54 -48.26
C ALA A 218 15.68 -15.05 -49.70
N TRP A 219 16.10 -14.12 -50.58
CA TRP A 219 17.05 -14.24 -51.69
C TRP A 219 17.22 -15.61 -52.39
#